data_AF-A0A957Q0C4-F1
#
_entry.id   AF-A0A957Q0C4-F1
#
_cell.length_a   1.000
_cell.length_b   1.000
_cell.length_c   1.000
_cell.angle_alpha   90.00
_cell.angle_beta   90.00
_cell.angle_gamma   90.00
#
_symmetry.space_group_name_H-M   'P 1'
#
loop_
_entity.id
_entity.type
_entity.pdbx_description
1 polymer ?
#
loop_
_entity_poly.entity_id
_entity_poly.type
_entity_poly.pdbx_seq_one_letter_code
_entity_poly.pdbx_strand_id
1 'polypeptide(L)'
;MRQILSVTRKELDSYFGSPMALIFLGAFLAVTLFVFFWVETFFARGIADIRPLFEWMPLLLIFLVAALTMRQWSEEQRAGTLEMLLTLPVKPWQLVAGKFLAVMALVGVALVLTLPLTISVAMLGPLDWGPVIGGYLAALLLAAAYTAIGLFISSLTDNQIVALISTAIVGGIFYMAGTATLQEYAGAPWSGLLRNIGTGSRFESIQRGVIDLRDLIYYLSIAGIFLVLNTLSLDSKRWSHGPRTVPYRRNATLFASLAVVNLLLLNIWLTPLQGLRADLTAQGQYSLSDVTKDMLANLQEPLLIRGYISEKSHPLLNPLRPQIADLLREYEIAGRGNVTAEVIDPISDPDLEAEANQTYNINP
;
A
#
# COMPACT_ATOMS: atom_id res chain seq x y z
N MET A 1 20.38 -13.34 -13.65
CA MET A 1 20.62 -11.96 -13.17
C MET A 1 21.18 -11.05 -14.25
N ARG A 2 22.26 -11.41 -14.99
CA ARG A 2 22.82 -10.56 -16.06
C ARG A 2 21.80 -10.09 -17.11
N GLN A 3 20.91 -10.97 -17.56
CA GLN A 3 19.87 -10.63 -18.54
C GLN A 3 18.84 -9.61 -17.98
N ILE A 4 18.43 -9.76 -16.72
CA ILE A 4 17.48 -8.84 -16.07
C ILE A 4 18.11 -7.44 -15.96
N LEU A 5 19.33 -7.36 -15.45
CA LEU A 5 20.07 -6.10 -15.35
C LEU A 5 20.30 -5.44 -16.71
N SER A 6 20.57 -6.23 -17.75
CA SER A 6 20.70 -5.71 -19.12
C SER A 6 19.40 -5.10 -19.63
N VAL A 7 18.25 -5.74 -19.37
CA VAL A 7 16.93 -5.20 -19.73
C VAL A 7 16.66 -3.93 -18.92
N THR A 8 16.87 -3.96 -17.61
CA THR A 8 16.68 -2.80 -16.74
C THR A 8 17.53 -1.61 -17.18
N ARG A 9 18.80 -1.83 -17.50
CA ARG A 9 19.70 -0.77 -17.98
C ARG A 9 19.21 -0.18 -19.30
N LYS A 10 18.84 -1.03 -20.27
CA LYS A 10 18.29 -0.57 -21.55
C LYS A 10 17.05 0.30 -21.34
N GLU A 11 16.13 -0.12 -20.47
CA GLU A 11 14.91 0.64 -20.19
C GLU A 11 15.23 1.98 -19.50
N LEU A 12 16.13 2.00 -18.53
CA LEU A 12 16.57 3.24 -17.88
C LEU A 12 17.24 4.20 -18.86
N ASP A 13 18.13 3.70 -19.73
CA ASP A 13 18.77 4.49 -20.77
C ASP A 13 17.73 5.08 -21.74
N SER A 14 16.69 4.29 -22.08
CA SER A 14 15.56 4.77 -22.90
C SER A 14 14.75 5.86 -22.20
N TYR A 15 14.53 5.73 -20.89
CA TYR A 15 13.79 6.71 -20.11
C TYR A 15 14.53 8.04 -19.98
N PHE A 16 15.80 8.01 -19.57
CA PHE A 16 16.62 9.21 -19.41
C PHE A 16 17.11 9.80 -20.75
N GLY A 17 17.15 9.00 -21.81
CA GLY A 17 17.40 9.47 -23.17
C GLY A 17 16.24 10.26 -23.77
N SER A 18 15.04 10.19 -23.18
CA SER A 18 13.87 10.97 -23.60
C SER A 18 13.45 12.00 -22.53
N PRO A 19 12.93 13.17 -22.92
CA PRO A 19 12.46 14.17 -21.95
C PRO A 19 11.22 13.71 -21.17
N MET A 20 10.58 12.59 -21.54
CA MET A 20 9.30 12.19 -20.95
C MET A 20 9.41 11.78 -19.49
N ALA A 21 10.48 11.06 -19.12
CA ALA A 21 10.70 10.66 -17.73
C ALA A 21 10.86 11.89 -16.83
N LEU A 22 11.62 12.89 -17.28
CA LEU A 22 11.82 14.16 -16.57
C LEU A 22 10.52 14.95 -16.41
N ILE A 23 9.66 14.96 -17.44
CA ILE A 23 8.36 15.63 -17.38
C ILE A 23 7.46 14.97 -16.33
N PHE A 24 7.35 13.65 -16.31
CA PHE A 24 6.52 12.96 -15.32
C PHE A 24 7.06 13.12 -13.90
N LEU A 25 8.38 13.04 -13.73
CA LEU A 25 9.04 13.24 -12.44
C LEU A 25 8.82 14.67 -11.92
N GLY A 26 9.04 15.66 -12.80
CA GLY A 26 8.84 17.08 -12.48
C GLY A 26 7.38 17.41 -12.17
N ALA A 27 6.44 16.86 -12.93
CA ALA A 27 5.01 17.02 -12.68
C ALA A 27 4.61 16.39 -11.33
N PHE A 28 5.07 15.17 -11.04
CA PHE A 28 4.83 14.51 -9.77
C PHE A 28 5.37 15.33 -8.59
N LEU A 29 6.60 15.83 -8.68
CA LEU A 29 7.19 16.68 -7.65
C LEU A 29 6.41 17.99 -7.49
N ALA A 30 6.09 18.68 -8.58
CA ALA A 30 5.35 19.94 -8.54
C ALA A 30 3.97 19.76 -7.88
N VAL A 31 3.24 18.70 -8.24
CA VAL A 31 1.93 18.40 -7.63
C VAL A 31 2.11 18.01 -6.16
N THR A 32 3.11 17.20 -5.81
CA THR A 32 3.39 16.82 -4.41
C THR A 32 3.68 18.05 -3.55
N LEU A 33 4.53 18.96 -4.03
CA LEU A 33 4.85 20.21 -3.33
C LEU A 33 3.63 21.12 -3.21
N PHE A 34 2.84 21.24 -4.28
CA PHE A 34 1.63 22.05 -4.28
C PHE A 34 0.63 21.52 -3.24
N VAL A 35 0.36 20.22 -3.23
CA VAL A 35 -0.55 19.58 -2.26
C VAL A 35 -0.04 19.80 -0.83
N PHE A 36 1.24 19.57 -0.58
CA PHE A 36 1.81 19.71 0.76
C PHE A 36 1.73 21.13 1.32
N PHE A 37 2.07 22.14 0.51
CA PHE A 37 2.08 23.53 0.98
C PHE A 37 0.72 24.21 0.95
N TRP A 38 -0.09 23.96 -0.09
CA TRP A 38 -1.33 24.69 -0.34
C TRP A 38 -2.58 23.94 0.11
N VAL A 39 -2.74 22.67 -0.29
CA VAL A 39 -3.94 21.89 0.05
C VAL A 39 -3.94 21.56 1.54
N GLU A 40 -2.81 21.10 2.05
CA GLU A 40 -2.63 20.74 3.45
C GLU A 40 -2.32 21.94 4.37
N THR A 41 -2.17 23.14 3.79
CA THR A 41 -1.91 24.39 4.53
C THR A 41 -0.80 24.26 5.57
N PHE A 42 0.33 23.63 5.21
CA PHE A 42 1.39 23.26 6.14
C PHE A 42 1.78 24.37 7.13
N PHE A 43 1.95 25.61 6.64
CA PHE A 43 2.32 26.75 7.48
C PHE A 43 1.23 27.19 8.47
N ALA A 44 -0.05 26.90 8.19
CA ALA A 44 -1.16 27.24 9.07
C ALA A 44 -1.28 26.27 10.27
N ARG A 45 -0.74 25.05 10.16
CA ARG A 45 -0.81 24.05 11.24
C ARG A 45 0.09 24.35 12.43
N GLY A 46 1.18 25.10 12.23
CA GLY A 46 2.11 25.46 13.30
C GLY A 46 2.88 24.29 13.92
N ILE A 47 2.89 23.11 13.27
CA ILE A 47 3.58 21.89 13.73
C ILE A 47 4.44 21.34 12.59
N ALA A 48 5.66 20.92 12.90
CA ALA A 48 6.56 20.26 11.97
C ALA A 48 6.16 18.80 11.74
N ASP A 49 5.17 18.57 10.88
CA ASP A 49 4.63 17.24 10.58
C ASP A 49 4.69 16.93 9.07
N ILE A 50 5.15 15.73 8.74
CA ILE A 50 5.29 15.23 7.37
C ILE A 50 4.17 14.28 6.94
N ARG A 51 3.38 13.74 7.89
CA ARG A 51 2.30 12.78 7.59
C ARG A 51 1.37 13.22 6.44
N PRO A 52 1.00 14.51 6.33
CA PRO A 52 0.11 15.00 5.26
C PRO A 52 0.69 14.85 3.84
N LEU A 53 2.01 14.76 3.70
CA LEU A 53 2.65 14.41 2.43
C LEU A 53 2.28 12.98 1.99
N PHE A 54 2.21 12.06 2.95
CA PHE A 54 1.95 10.65 2.69
C PHE A 54 0.47 10.36 2.48
N GLU A 55 -0.45 11.13 3.07
CA GLU A 55 -1.90 10.94 2.90
C GLU A 55 -2.36 10.99 1.43
N TRP A 56 -1.77 11.90 0.64
CA TRP A 56 -2.06 12.03 -0.79
C TRP A 56 -1.19 11.13 -1.68
N MET A 57 -0.14 10.53 -1.12
CA MET A 57 0.83 9.73 -1.86
C MET A 57 0.20 8.56 -2.62
N PRO A 58 -0.76 7.79 -2.07
CA PRO A 58 -1.42 6.72 -2.82
C PRO A 58 -2.04 7.20 -4.12
N LEU A 59 -2.76 8.32 -4.09
CA LEU A 59 -3.41 8.89 -5.26
C LEU A 59 -2.36 9.36 -6.29
N LEU A 60 -1.35 10.10 -5.84
CA LEU A 60 -0.29 10.61 -6.71
C LEU A 60 0.52 9.47 -7.35
N LEU A 61 0.80 8.40 -6.60
CA LEU A 61 1.48 7.22 -7.11
C LEU A 61 0.65 6.48 -8.16
N ILE A 62 -0.68 6.39 -8.03
CA ILE A 62 -1.53 5.78 -9.08
C ILE A 62 -1.30 6.48 -10.42
N PHE A 63 -1.33 7.81 -10.44
CA PHE A 63 -1.12 8.58 -11.67
C PHE A 63 0.31 8.49 -12.19
N LEU A 64 1.30 8.62 -11.31
CA LEU A 64 2.71 8.51 -11.69
C LEU A 64 2.99 7.13 -12.30
N VAL A 65 2.59 6.06 -11.60
CA VAL A 65 2.82 4.69 -12.02
C VAL A 65 2.08 4.39 -13.32
N ALA A 66 0.80 4.76 -13.43
CA ALA A 66 0.04 4.58 -14.67
C ALA A 66 0.72 5.26 -15.88
N ALA A 67 1.25 6.47 -15.68
CA ALA A 67 1.98 7.20 -16.72
C ALA A 67 3.34 6.57 -17.07
N LEU A 68 4.05 5.99 -16.10
CA LEU A 68 5.32 5.30 -16.34
C LEU A 68 5.12 3.92 -17.00
N THR A 69 4.08 3.18 -16.61
CA THR A 69 3.85 1.82 -17.11
C THR A 69 3.08 1.76 -18.41
N MET A 70 2.31 2.80 -18.77
CA MET A 70 1.40 2.74 -19.93
C MET A 70 2.07 2.24 -21.20
N ARG A 71 3.29 2.71 -21.47
CA ARG A 71 4.05 2.47 -22.71
C ARG A 71 4.93 1.23 -22.68
N GLN A 72 5.13 0.63 -21.52
CA GLN A 72 6.12 -0.44 -21.32
C GLN A 72 5.90 -1.66 -22.22
N TRP A 73 4.65 -2.03 -22.45
CA TRP A 73 4.27 -3.11 -23.37
C TRP A 73 3.39 -2.65 -24.52
N SER A 74 2.55 -1.62 -24.29
CA SER A 74 1.62 -1.17 -25.32
C SER A 74 2.35 -0.54 -26.52
N GLU A 75 3.48 0.14 -26.29
CA GLU A 75 4.27 0.73 -27.37
C GLU A 75 4.98 -0.33 -28.20
N GLU A 76 5.52 -1.37 -27.56
CA GLU A 76 6.15 -2.50 -28.25
C GLU A 76 5.14 -3.30 -29.08
N GLN A 77 3.91 -3.44 -28.58
CA GLN A 77 2.80 -4.04 -29.32
C GLN A 77 2.40 -3.21 -30.53
N ARG A 78 2.17 -1.90 -30.32
CA ARG A 78 1.78 -0.98 -31.38
C ARG A 78 2.83 -0.87 -32.48
N ALA A 79 4.10 -0.92 -32.11
CA ALA A 79 5.23 -0.88 -33.04
C ALA A 79 5.54 -2.23 -33.71
N GLY A 80 4.87 -3.32 -33.32
CA GLY A 80 5.15 -4.68 -33.82
C GLY A 80 6.49 -5.26 -33.36
N THR A 81 7.21 -4.57 -32.47
CA THR A 81 8.53 -5.02 -31.98
C THR A 81 8.42 -6.09 -30.90
N LEU A 82 7.23 -6.29 -30.32
CA LEU A 82 6.98 -7.33 -29.34
C LEU A 82 7.32 -8.72 -29.90
N GLU A 83 6.99 -9.02 -31.16
CA GLU A 83 7.28 -10.32 -31.78
C GLU A 83 8.80 -10.59 -31.85
N MET A 84 9.58 -9.56 -32.21
CA MET A 84 11.03 -9.64 -32.22
C MET A 84 11.59 -9.84 -30.80
N LEU A 85 11.05 -9.13 -29.80
CA LEU A 85 11.45 -9.30 -28.41
C LEU A 85 11.17 -10.72 -27.92
N LEU A 86 10.04 -11.30 -28.33
CA LEU A 86 9.65 -12.64 -27.91
C LEU A 86 10.46 -13.75 -28.61
N THR A 87 11.11 -13.49 -29.75
CA THR A 87 11.99 -14.47 -30.39
C THR A 87 13.41 -14.51 -29.80
N LEU A 88 13.79 -13.52 -29.00
CA LEU A 88 15.08 -13.51 -28.31
C LEU A 88 15.20 -14.65 -27.29
N PRO A 89 16.42 -15.16 -27.01
CA PRO A 89 16.67 -16.23 -26.04
C PRO A 89 16.62 -15.71 -24.59
N VAL A 90 15.56 -14.97 -24.26
CA VAL A 90 15.30 -14.39 -22.93
C VAL A 90 13.94 -14.89 -22.45
N LYS A 91 13.88 -15.37 -21.21
CA LYS A 91 12.64 -15.91 -20.65
C LYS A 91 11.64 -14.75 -20.39
N PRO A 92 10.33 -14.91 -20.63
CA PRO A 92 9.34 -13.85 -20.43
C PRO A 92 9.39 -13.22 -19.03
N TRP A 93 9.55 -14.02 -17.97
CA TRP A 93 9.65 -13.51 -16.60
C TRP A 93 10.84 -12.59 -16.37
N GLN A 94 11.95 -12.76 -17.11
CA GLN A 94 13.13 -11.91 -17.00
C GLN A 94 12.89 -10.55 -17.66
N LEU A 95 12.11 -10.51 -18.75
CA LEU A 95 11.70 -9.26 -19.39
C LEU A 95 10.78 -8.47 -18.47
N VAL A 96 9.77 -9.14 -17.90
CA VAL A 96 8.84 -8.54 -16.93
C VAL A 96 9.58 -8.01 -15.71
N ALA A 97 10.46 -8.82 -15.10
CA ALA A 97 11.27 -8.39 -13.96
C ALA A 97 12.21 -7.22 -14.29
N GLY A 98 12.80 -7.22 -15.49
CA GLY A 98 13.69 -6.13 -15.94
C GLY A 98 12.96 -4.80 -16.07
N LYS A 99 11.79 -4.80 -16.71
CA LYS A 99 10.90 -3.63 -16.85
C LYS A 99 10.33 -3.16 -15.51
N PHE A 100 9.93 -4.09 -14.65
CA PHE A 100 9.49 -3.79 -13.29
C PHE A 100 10.57 -3.06 -12.49
N LEU A 101 11.81 -3.56 -12.49
CA LEU A 101 12.92 -2.90 -11.80
C LEU A 101 13.26 -1.52 -12.40
N ALA A 102 13.11 -1.33 -13.70
CA ALA A 102 13.35 -0.03 -14.33
C ALA A 102 12.32 1.02 -13.89
N VAL A 103 11.02 0.66 -13.88
CA VAL A 103 9.96 1.55 -13.39
C VAL A 103 10.11 1.80 -11.89
N MET A 104 10.41 0.77 -11.09
CA MET A 104 10.65 0.92 -9.65
C MET A 104 11.85 1.82 -9.35
N ALA A 105 12.92 1.76 -10.15
CA ALA A 105 14.05 2.66 -10.00
C ALA A 105 13.63 4.12 -10.28
N LEU A 106 12.83 4.38 -11.32
CA LEU A 106 12.29 5.72 -11.57
C LEU A 106 11.39 6.23 -10.45
N VAL A 107 10.50 5.39 -9.92
CA VAL A 107 9.67 5.77 -8.76
C VAL A 107 10.55 6.00 -7.53
N GLY A 108 11.58 5.19 -7.32
CA GLY A 108 12.58 5.39 -6.27
C GLY A 108 13.28 6.73 -6.39
N VAL A 109 13.69 7.13 -7.60
CA VAL A 109 14.24 8.47 -7.85
C VAL A 109 13.19 9.56 -7.54
N ALA A 110 11.92 9.37 -7.93
CA ALA A 110 10.84 10.30 -7.63
C ALA A 110 10.69 10.54 -6.11
N LEU A 111 10.71 9.45 -5.33
CA LEU A 111 10.63 9.50 -3.87
C LEU A 111 11.89 10.10 -3.24
N VAL A 112 13.09 9.80 -3.76
CA VAL A 112 14.33 10.42 -3.28
C VAL A 112 14.31 11.93 -3.51
N LEU A 113 13.75 12.40 -4.62
CA LEU A 113 13.62 13.82 -4.91
C LEU A 113 12.62 14.55 -4.02
N THR A 114 11.80 13.84 -3.22
CA THR A 114 10.97 14.48 -2.17
C THR A 114 11.70 14.61 -0.83
N LEU A 115 12.85 13.94 -0.62
CA LEU A 115 13.63 14.04 0.62
C LEU A 115 14.11 15.45 0.98
N PRO A 116 14.46 16.35 0.02
CA PRO A 116 14.79 17.72 0.39
C PRO A 116 13.68 18.44 1.17
N LEU A 117 12.41 18.11 0.90
CA LEU A 117 11.29 18.64 1.67
C LEU A 117 11.30 18.12 3.10
N THR A 118 11.53 16.83 3.33
CA THR A 118 11.57 16.26 4.69
C THR A 118 12.71 16.83 5.51
N ILE A 119 13.87 17.01 4.89
CA ILE A 119 15.03 17.68 5.50
C ILE A 119 14.66 19.13 5.87
N SER A 120 13.96 19.84 4.98
CA SER A 120 13.55 21.24 5.24
C SER A 120 12.59 21.33 6.43
N VAL A 121 11.64 20.40 6.56
CA VAL A 121 10.72 20.31 7.71
C VAL A 121 11.48 19.98 9.00
N ALA A 122 12.45 19.06 8.94
CA ALA A 122 13.29 18.72 10.10
C ALA A 122 14.15 19.89 10.60
N MET A 123 14.46 20.86 9.74
CA MET A 123 15.15 22.10 10.15
C MET A 123 14.21 23.11 10.81
N LEU A 124 12.89 23.03 10.57
CA LEU A 124 11.90 23.95 11.11
C LEU A 124 11.41 23.55 12.52
N GLY A 125 11.50 22.27 12.89
CA GLY A 125 11.06 21.79 14.19
C GLY A 125 11.39 20.31 14.46
N PRO A 126 11.06 19.79 15.65
CA PRO A 126 11.32 18.42 16.03
C PRO A 126 10.44 17.46 15.21
N LEU A 127 11.03 16.84 14.19
CA LEU A 127 10.37 15.87 13.32
C LEU A 127 10.55 14.44 13.84
N ASP A 128 9.46 13.67 13.91
CA ASP A 128 9.54 12.23 14.16
C ASP A 128 9.96 11.48 12.89
N TRP A 129 11.10 10.80 12.95
CA TRP A 129 11.65 10.03 11.84
C TRP A 129 10.94 8.69 11.61
N GLY A 130 10.20 8.18 12.59
CA GLY A 130 9.42 6.95 12.47
C GLY A 130 8.40 7.00 11.33
N PRO A 131 7.46 7.98 11.37
CA PRO A 131 6.52 8.23 10.27
C PRO A 131 7.19 8.54 8.93
N VAL A 132 8.36 9.21 8.93
CA VAL A 132 9.13 9.48 7.70
C VAL A 132 9.54 8.17 7.03
N ILE A 133 10.24 7.30 7.77
CA ILE A 133 10.75 6.03 7.25
C ILE A 133 9.58 5.11 6.86
N GLY A 134 8.56 5.01 7.73
CA GLY A 134 7.34 4.25 7.47
C GLY A 134 6.64 4.72 6.19
N GLY A 135 6.41 6.02 6.05
CA GLY A 135 5.75 6.60 4.87
C GLY A 135 6.51 6.32 3.56
N TYR A 136 7.84 6.45 3.55
CA TYR A 136 8.63 6.12 2.36
C TYR A 136 8.63 4.63 2.03
N LEU A 137 8.72 3.76 3.04
CA LEU A 137 8.62 2.32 2.85
C LEU A 137 7.24 1.92 2.30
N ALA A 138 6.17 2.48 2.88
CA ALA A 138 4.80 2.28 2.42
C ALA A 138 4.63 2.74 0.96
N ALA A 139 5.16 3.92 0.63
CA ALA A 139 5.10 4.48 -0.72
C ALA A 139 5.83 3.57 -1.73
N LEU A 140 6.98 3.02 -1.37
CA LEU A 140 7.74 2.11 -2.23
C LEU A 140 7.02 0.76 -2.44
N LEU A 141 6.46 0.19 -1.38
CA LEU A 141 5.68 -1.05 -1.45
C LEU A 141 4.39 -0.88 -2.26
N LEU A 142 3.69 0.23 -2.05
CA LEU A 142 2.50 0.59 -2.80
C LEU A 142 2.82 0.81 -4.28
N ALA A 143 3.90 1.53 -4.57
CA ALA A 143 4.40 1.71 -5.93
C ALA A 143 4.75 0.38 -6.60
N ALA A 144 5.33 -0.58 -5.87
CA ALA A 144 5.59 -1.93 -6.39
C ALA A 144 4.29 -2.65 -6.78
N ALA A 145 3.26 -2.61 -5.93
CA ALA A 145 1.96 -3.20 -6.24
C ALA A 145 1.32 -2.55 -7.48
N TYR A 146 1.25 -1.22 -7.52
CA TYR A 146 0.68 -0.50 -8.66
C TYR A 146 1.51 -0.66 -9.95
N THR A 147 2.83 -0.77 -9.84
CA THR A 147 3.70 -0.96 -11.02
C THR A 147 3.47 -2.33 -11.63
N ALA A 148 3.33 -3.37 -10.80
CA ALA A 148 2.99 -4.70 -11.28
C ALA A 148 1.62 -4.72 -12.00
N ILE A 149 0.62 -4.06 -11.42
CA ILE A 149 -0.71 -3.89 -12.02
C ILE A 149 -0.61 -3.18 -13.37
N GLY A 150 0.08 -2.04 -13.41
CA GLY A 150 0.21 -1.23 -14.62
C GLY A 150 0.96 -1.94 -15.74
N LEU A 151 2.01 -2.69 -15.40
CA LEU A 151 2.72 -3.52 -16.37
C LEU A 151 1.84 -4.66 -16.90
N PHE A 152 1.03 -5.30 -16.05
CA PHE A 152 0.07 -6.31 -16.50
C PHE A 152 -0.96 -5.71 -17.45
N ILE A 153 -1.58 -4.59 -17.10
CA ILE A 153 -2.58 -3.92 -17.93
C ILE A 153 -2.00 -3.44 -19.25
N SER A 154 -0.80 -2.85 -19.25
CA SER A 154 -0.09 -2.48 -20.49
C SER A 154 0.18 -3.68 -21.40
N SER A 155 0.35 -4.89 -20.86
CA SER A 155 0.50 -6.11 -21.67
C SER A 155 -0.78 -6.54 -22.39
N LEU A 156 -1.95 -6.09 -21.95
CA LEU A 156 -3.26 -6.48 -22.50
C LEU A 156 -3.74 -5.58 -23.65
N THR A 157 -3.14 -4.41 -23.83
CA THR A 157 -3.56 -3.42 -24.83
C THR A 157 -2.37 -2.91 -25.64
N ASP A 158 -2.63 -2.52 -26.88
CA ASP A 158 -1.72 -1.83 -27.79
C ASP A 158 -1.83 -0.29 -27.70
N ASN A 159 -2.81 0.23 -26.97
CA ASN A 159 -3.03 1.67 -26.82
C ASN A 159 -2.55 2.20 -25.46
N GLN A 160 -1.58 3.13 -25.49
CA GLN A 160 -1.01 3.77 -24.30
C GLN A 160 -2.08 4.47 -23.44
N ILE A 161 -3.05 5.13 -24.05
CA ILE A 161 -4.09 5.88 -23.32
C ILE A 161 -5.01 4.90 -22.58
N VAL A 162 -5.39 3.80 -23.24
CA VAL A 162 -6.20 2.75 -22.61
C VAL A 162 -5.44 2.11 -21.46
N ALA A 163 -4.14 1.80 -21.65
CA ALA A 163 -3.29 1.27 -20.58
C ALA A 163 -3.23 2.21 -19.36
N LEU A 164 -3.05 3.51 -19.60
CA LEU A 164 -3.01 4.52 -18.54
C LEU A 164 -4.34 4.58 -17.77
N ILE A 165 -5.46 4.74 -18.48
CA ILE A 165 -6.78 4.90 -17.86
C ILE A 165 -7.17 3.64 -17.09
N SER A 166 -7.00 2.46 -17.69
CA SER A 166 -7.30 1.19 -17.02
C SER A 166 -6.42 0.97 -15.78
N THR A 167 -5.14 1.33 -15.83
CA THR A 167 -4.25 1.26 -14.65
C THR A 167 -4.72 2.20 -13.55
N ALA A 168 -5.07 3.44 -13.90
CA ALA A 168 -5.56 4.43 -12.94
C ALA A 168 -6.88 3.98 -12.28
N ILE A 169 -7.81 3.41 -13.07
CA ILE A 169 -9.09 2.89 -12.55
C ILE A 169 -8.85 1.71 -11.61
N VAL A 170 -8.05 0.71 -12.02
CA VAL A 170 -7.78 -0.46 -11.17
C VAL A 170 -7.05 -0.06 -9.90
N GLY A 171 -6.03 0.81 -9.98
CA GLY A 171 -5.36 1.37 -8.81
C GLY A 171 -6.32 2.14 -7.89
N GLY A 172 -7.22 2.94 -8.48
CA GLY A 172 -8.27 3.66 -7.77
C GLY A 172 -9.24 2.74 -7.04
N ILE A 173 -9.64 1.62 -7.63
CA ILE A 173 -10.49 0.60 -6.97
C ILE A 173 -9.76 -0.01 -5.77
N PHE A 174 -8.48 -0.37 -5.91
CA PHE A 174 -7.67 -0.89 -4.79
C PHE A 174 -7.51 0.13 -3.66
N TYR A 175 -7.41 1.41 -3.99
CA TYR A 175 -7.38 2.50 -3.01
C TYR A 175 -8.73 2.67 -2.31
N MET A 176 -9.81 2.84 -3.07
CA MET A 176 -11.17 3.03 -2.54
C MET A 176 -11.68 1.83 -1.74
N ALA A 177 -11.26 0.60 -2.07
CA ALA A 177 -11.61 -0.58 -1.29
C ALA A 177 -11.23 -0.44 0.21
N GLY A 178 -10.24 0.39 0.53
CA GLY A 178 -9.78 0.63 1.89
C GLY A 178 -10.35 1.85 2.59
N THR A 179 -11.13 2.70 1.92
CA THR A 179 -11.63 3.93 2.55
C THR A 179 -12.84 3.66 3.43
N ALA A 180 -12.93 4.36 4.57
CA ALA A 180 -14.03 4.24 5.52
C ALA A 180 -15.40 4.50 4.86
N THR A 181 -15.43 5.46 3.92
CA THR A 181 -16.63 5.79 3.13
C THR A 181 -17.22 4.56 2.42
N LEU A 182 -16.39 3.76 1.75
CA LEU A 182 -16.88 2.60 1.02
C LEU A 182 -17.30 1.47 1.96
N GLN A 183 -16.63 1.34 3.11
CA GLN A 183 -16.97 0.34 4.14
C GLN A 183 -18.33 0.64 4.79
N GLU A 184 -18.63 1.92 5.04
CA GLU A 184 -19.90 2.38 5.59
C GLU A 184 -21.05 2.11 4.59
N TYR A 185 -20.85 2.41 3.29
CA TYR A 185 -21.84 2.12 2.26
C TYR A 185 -22.06 0.62 1.97
N ALA A 186 -21.06 -0.24 2.21
CA ALA A 186 -21.12 -1.67 1.90
C ALA A 186 -21.81 -2.53 2.98
N GLY A 187 -21.97 -2.00 4.21
CA GLY A 187 -22.60 -2.69 5.33
C GLY A 187 -21.69 -3.67 6.11
N ALA A 188 -22.14 -4.06 7.31
CA ALA A 188 -21.37 -4.81 8.32
C ALA A 188 -20.72 -6.15 7.88
N PRO A 189 -21.29 -6.97 6.97
CA PRO A 189 -20.63 -8.22 6.56
C PRO A 189 -19.45 -7.98 5.60
N TRP A 190 -19.52 -6.92 4.80
CA TRP A 190 -18.53 -6.61 3.77
C TRP A 190 -17.46 -5.64 4.27
N SER A 191 -17.75 -4.85 5.30
CA SER A 191 -16.79 -3.90 5.89
C SER A 191 -15.50 -4.58 6.35
N GLY A 192 -15.59 -5.75 7.00
CA GLY A 192 -14.42 -6.52 7.43
C GLY A 192 -13.56 -7.07 6.28
N LEU A 193 -14.20 -7.52 5.20
CA LEU A 193 -13.51 -8.00 4.00
C LEU A 193 -12.87 -6.84 3.22
N LEU A 194 -13.60 -5.74 3.05
CA LEU A 194 -13.12 -4.52 2.40
C LEU A 194 -11.94 -3.93 3.16
N ARG A 195 -11.99 -3.88 4.49
CA ARG A 195 -10.86 -3.40 5.31
C ARG A 195 -9.59 -4.24 5.12
N ASN A 196 -9.73 -5.56 4.92
CA ASN A 196 -8.61 -6.47 4.71
C ASN A 196 -8.02 -6.40 3.30
N ILE A 197 -8.84 -6.02 2.30
CA ILE A 197 -8.48 -5.87 0.88
C ILE A 197 -8.05 -4.44 0.55
N GLY A 198 -8.37 -3.47 1.41
CA GLY A 198 -8.01 -2.07 1.21
C GLY A 198 -6.51 -1.85 1.22
N THR A 199 -5.97 -1.32 0.11
CA THR A 199 -4.56 -0.87 0.08
C THR A 199 -4.37 0.43 0.88
N GLY A 200 -5.42 1.25 1.03
CA GLY A 200 -5.36 2.53 1.74
C GLY A 200 -5.26 2.39 3.27
N SER A 201 -6.04 1.50 3.89
CA SER A 201 -6.05 1.30 5.36
C SER A 201 -4.70 0.79 5.90
N ARG A 202 -4.06 -0.10 5.16
CA ARG A 202 -2.72 -0.61 5.46
C ARG A 202 -1.64 0.46 5.26
N PHE A 203 -1.80 1.30 4.24
CA PHE A 203 -0.91 2.44 4.02
C PHE A 203 -0.99 3.44 5.18
N GLU A 204 -2.20 3.70 5.66
CA GLU A 204 -2.45 4.60 6.80
C GLU A 204 -1.76 4.11 8.09
N SER A 205 -1.72 2.81 8.31
CA SER A 205 -1.05 2.21 9.47
C SER A 205 0.48 2.37 9.36
N ILE A 206 1.06 2.09 8.19
CA ILE A 206 2.51 2.21 7.97
C ILE A 206 2.98 3.66 8.02
N GLN A 207 2.22 4.62 7.47
CA GLN A 207 2.61 6.04 7.52
C GLN A 207 2.61 6.63 8.95
N ARG A 208 1.91 6.01 9.91
CA ARG A 208 1.99 6.38 11.34
C ARG A 208 3.28 5.89 12.02
N GLY A 209 4.16 5.20 11.30
CA GLY A 209 5.41 4.64 11.84
C GLY A 209 5.25 3.24 12.40
N VAL A 210 4.08 2.61 12.20
CA VAL A 210 3.79 1.25 12.65
C VAL A 210 3.94 0.28 11.48
N ILE A 211 4.96 -0.56 11.50
CA ILE A 211 5.21 -1.54 10.46
C ILE A 211 4.71 -2.91 10.89
N ASP A 212 3.62 -3.37 10.28
CA ASP A 212 3.14 -4.74 10.38
C ASP A 212 3.71 -5.60 9.23
N LEU A 213 4.23 -6.78 9.57
CA LEU A 213 4.71 -7.73 8.54
C LEU A 213 3.61 -8.14 7.55
N ARG A 214 2.35 -8.16 8.01
CA ARG A 214 1.17 -8.49 7.20
C ARG A 214 0.98 -7.50 6.06
N ASP A 215 1.21 -6.22 6.32
CA ASP A 215 1.02 -5.17 5.31
C ASP A 215 2.11 -5.22 4.25
N LEU A 216 3.36 -5.45 4.66
CA LEU A 216 4.49 -5.66 3.76
C LEU A 216 4.23 -6.82 2.81
N ILE A 217 3.83 -7.97 3.37
CA ILE A 217 3.57 -9.17 2.58
C ILE A 217 2.35 -8.99 1.68
N TYR A 218 1.34 -8.26 2.12
CA TYR A 218 0.17 -7.94 1.30
C TYR A 218 0.55 -7.19 0.02
N TYR A 219 1.31 -6.10 0.11
CA TYR A 219 1.75 -5.37 -1.09
C TYR A 219 2.66 -6.22 -1.99
N LEU A 220 3.58 -6.98 -1.40
CA LEU A 220 4.45 -7.89 -2.15
C LEU A 220 3.66 -9.01 -2.84
N SER A 221 2.56 -9.47 -2.24
CA SER A 221 1.68 -10.48 -2.82
C SER A 221 0.92 -9.94 -4.01
N ILE A 222 0.37 -8.71 -3.92
CA ILE A 222 -0.24 -8.05 -5.08
C ILE A 222 0.80 -7.92 -6.20
N ALA A 223 1.98 -7.39 -5.89
CA ALA A 223 3.05 -7.25 -6.87
C ALA A 223 3.39 -8.60 -7.53
N GLY A 224 3.56 -9.66 -6.73
CA GLY A 224 3.83 -11.01 -7.22
C GLY A 224 2.73 -11.57 -8.12
N ILE A 225 1.46 -11.45 -7.71
CA ILE A 225 0.30 -11.91 -8.49
C ILE A 225 0.30 -11.24 -9.87
N PHE A 226 0.38 -9.91 -9.93
CA PHE A 226 0.32 -9.20 -11.21
C PHE A 226 1.56 -9.39 -12.08
N LEU A 227 2.75 -9.62 -11.50
CA LEU A 227 3.94 -9.99 -12.27
C LEU A 227 3.83 -11.40 -12.88
N VAL A 228 3.24 -12.35 -12.17
CA VAL A 228 2.95 -13.70 -12.69
C VAL A 228 1.92 -13.62 -13.81
N LEU A 229 0.84 -12.85 -13.62
CA LEU A 229 -0.19 -12.63 -14.64
C LEU A 229 0.38 -11.94 -15.89
N ASN A 230 1.29 -10.98 -15.73
CA ASN A 230 1.99 -10.34 -16.85
C ASN A 230 2.85 -11.35 -17.62
N THR A 231 3.61 -12.18 -16.90
CA THR A 231 4.42 -13.24 -17.53
C THR A 231 3.54 -14.20 -18.33
N LEU A 232 2.38 -14.60 -17.79
CA LEU A 232 1.42 -15.44 -18.49
C LEU A 232 0.80 -14.73 -19.70
N SER A 233 0.49 -13.44 -19.59
CA SER A 233 -0.04 -12.61 -20.69
C SER A 233 0.94 -12.54 -21.87
N LEU A 234 2.25 -12.41 -21.60
CA LEU A 234 3.26 -12.41 -22.65
C LEU A 234 3.53 -13.80 -23.24
N ASP A 235 3.52 -14.84 -22.40
CA ASP A 235 3.70 -16.21 -22.86
C ASP A 235 2.52 -16.68 -23.72
N SER A 236 1.29 -16.26 -23.38
CA SER A 236 0.08 -16.63 -24.12
C SER A 236 0.09 -16.11 -25.57
N LYS A 237 0.75 -14.98 -25.83
CA LYS A 237 0.97 -14.44 -27.18
C LYS A 237 1.85 -15.33 -28.06
N ARG A 238 2.61 -16.28 -27.48
CA ARG A 238 3.44 -17.25 -28.22
C ARG A 238 2.74 -18.58 -28.46
N TRP A 239 1.55 -18.79 -27.89
CA TRP A 239 0.93 -20.10 -27.90
C TRP A 239 0.44 -20.49 -29.30
N SER A 240 0.95 -21.61 -29.81
CA SER A 240 0.38 -22.26 -30.99
C SER A 240 -0.93 -22.98 -30.61
N HIS A 241 -1.90 -22.97 -31.52
CA HIS A 241 -3.22 -23.61 -31.33
C HIS A 241 -3.20 -25.13 -31.54
N GLY A 242 -2.07 -25.72 -31.95
CA GLY A 242 -1.97 -27.15 -32.26
C GLY A 242 -2.13 -28.08 -31.04
N PRO A 243 -2.52 -29.36 -31.25
CA PRO A 243 -2.72 -30.33 -30.17
C PRO A 243 -1.43 -30.65 -29.39
N ARG A 244 -0.25 -30.51 -30.01
CA ARG A 244 1.06 -30.76 -29.38
C ARG A 244 1.44 -29.74 -28.30
N THR A 245 0.87 -28.53 -28.33
CA THR A 245 1.16 -27.45 -27.37
C THR A 245 0.15 -27.38 -26.21
N VAL A 246 -0.91 -28.19 -26.24
CA VAL A 246 -1.90 -28.29 -25.15
C VAL A 246 -1.25 -28.54 -23.78
N PRO A 247 -0.31 -29.50 -23.60
CA PRO A 247 0.28 -29.74 -22.29
C PRO A 247 1.10 -28.56 -21.78
N TYR A 248 1.80 -27.84 -22.67
CA TYR A 248 2.55 -26.64 -22.31
C TYR A 248 1.61 -25.54 -21.81
N ARG A 249 0.55 -25.22 -22.57
CA ARG A 249 -0.45 -24.22 -22.20
C ARG A 249 -1.09 -24.51 -20.85
N ARG A 250 -1.51 -25.76 -20.64
CA ARG A 250 -2.11 -26.22 -19.38
C ARG A 250 -1.14 -26.08 -18.22
N ASN A 251 0.12 -26.48 -18.39
CA ASN A 251 1.10 -26.39 -17.32
C ASN A 251 1.45 -24.94 -16.98
N ALA A 252 1.52 -24.05 -17.99
CA ALA A 252 1.76 -22.62 -17.78
C ALA A 252 0.60 -21.95 -17.03
N THR A 253 -0.65 -22.24 -17.41
CA THR A 253 -1.82 -21.70 -16.70
C THR A 253 -1.97 -22.28 -15.29
N LEU A 254 -1.71 -23.58 -15.11
CA LEU A 254 -1.72 -24.21 -13.78
C LEU A 254 -0.64 -23.65 -12.87
N PHE A 255 0.58 -23.45 -13.38
CA PHE A 255 1.64 -22.82 -12.59
C PHE A 255 1.26 -21.41 -12.15
N ALA A 256 0.74 -20.60 -13.07
CA ALA A 256 0.30 -19.25 -12.75
C ALA A 256 -0.87 -19.25 -11.75
N SER A 257 -1.87 -20.12 -11.93
CA SER A 257 -3.01 -20.20 -11.01
C SER A 257 -2.59 -20.68 -9.62
N LEU A 258 -1.72 -21.70 -9.52
CA LEU A 258 -1.18 -22.17 -8.25
C LEU A 258 -0.35 -21.10 -7.55
N ALA A 259 0.46 -20.33 -8.29
CA ALA A 259 1.23 -19.22 -7.72
C ALA A 259 0.30 -18.13 -7.16
N VAL A 260 -0.75 -17.75 -7.90
CA VAL A 260 -1.74 -16.77 -7.43
C VAL A 260 -2.48 -17.29 -6.19
N VAL A 261 -2.95 -18.54 -6.23
CA VAL A 261 -3.65 -19.16 -5.09
C VAL A 261 -2.73 -19.24 -3.87
N ASN A 262 -1.47 -19.62 -4.04
CA ASN A 262 -0.51 -19.70 -2.94
C ASN A 262 -0.26 -18.33 -2.29
N LEU A 263 -0.09 -17.28 -3.11
CA LEU A 263 0.06 -15.91 -2.58
C LEU A 263 -1.20 -15.42 -1.85
N LEU A 264 -2.39 -15.75 -2.34
CA LEU A 264 -3.65 -15.43 -1.65
C LEU A 264 -3.78 -16.19 -0.32
N LEU A 265 -3.51 -17.50 -0.31
CA LEU A 265 -3.55 -18.33 0.89
C LEU A 265 -2.52 -17.88 1.93
N LEU A 266 -1.34 -17.43 1.47
CA LEU A 266 -0.30 -16.90 2.35
C LEU A 266 -0.80 -15.66 3.11
N ASN A 267 -1.55 -14.76 2.46
CA ASN A 267 -2.16 -13.61 3.15
C ASN A 267 -3.18 -14.05 4.20
N ILE A 268 -4.01 -15.05 3.89
CA ILE A 268 -5.00 -15.59 4.83
C ILE A 268 -4.30 -16.25 6.03
N TRP A 269 -3.26 -17.03 5.79
CA TRP A 269 -2.49 -17.72 6.84
C TRP A 269 -1.75 -16.76 7.77
N LEU A 270 -1.39 -15.56 7.30
CA LEU A 270 -0.76 -14.53 8.12
C LEU A 270 -1.75 -13.71 8.97
N THR A 271 -3.07 -13.80 8.71
CA THR A 271 -4.07 -13.06 9.49
C THR A 271 -4.01 -13.29 11.01
N PRO A 272 -3.84 -14.52 11.54
CA PRO A 272 -3.75 -14.77 12.99
C PRO A 272 -2.44 -14.30 13.63
N LEU A 273 -1.40 -13.99 12.84
CA LEU A 273 -0.11 -13.55 13.38
C LEU A 273 -0.19 -12.06 13.76
N GLN A 274 -0.58 -11.79 15.01
CA GLN A 274 -0.71 -10.43 15.55
C GLN A 274 0.59 -9.89 16.17
N GLY A 275 1.60 -10.74 16.40
CA GLY A 275 2.79 -10.37 17.18
C GLY A 275 4.00 -9.84 16.39
N LEU A 276 3.90 -9.69 15.06
CA LEU A 276 5.02 -9.21 14.21
C LEU A 276 4.78 -7.77 13.76
N ARG A 277 4.76 -6.87 14.75
CA ARG A 277 4.58 -5.42 14.60
C ARG A 277 5.81 -4.70 15.15
N ALA A 278 6.29 -3.70 14.42
CA ALA A 278 7.38 -2.82 14.86
C ALA A 278 6.89 -1.38 14.89
N ASP A 279 7.05 -0.71 16.02
CA ASP A 279 6.78 0.72 16.18
C ASP A 279 8.11 1.49 16.02
N LEU A 280 8.18 2.34 15.00
CA LEU A 280 9.36 3.16 14.70
C LEU A 280 9.25 4.59 15.26
N THR A 281 8.15 4.95 15.93
CA THR A 281 7.96 6.30 16.45
C THR A 281 8.99 6.64 17.52
N ALA A 282 9.44 7.90 17.56
CA ALA A 282 10.55 8.34 18.41
C ALA A 282 10.32 8.11 19.92
N GLN A 283 9.06 8.03 20.36
CA GLN A 283 8.66 7.80 21.75
C GLN A 283 7.93 6.48 21.98
N GLY A 284 7.86 5.59 20.98
CA GLY A 284 7.06 4.36 21.09
C GLY A 284 5.58 4.65 21.37
N GLN A 285 5.00 5.61 20.63
CA GLN A 285 3.64 6.13 20.86
C GLN A 285 2.55 5.07 20.69
N TYR A 286 2.87 3.94 20.05
CA TYR A 286 1.98 2.81 19.82
C TYR A 286 2.49 1.53 20.51
N SER A 287 3.42 1.66 21.45
CA SER A 287 4.04 0.54 22.16
C SER A 287 3.79 0.64 23.67
N LEU A 288 3.58 -0.51 24.31
CA LEU A 288 3.49 -0.56 25.76
C LEU A 288 4.88 -0.44 26.41
N SER A 289 4.94 0.31 27.51
CA SER A 289 6.13 0.35 28.35
C SER A 289 6.43 -1.03 28.94
N ASP A 290 7.70 -1.32 29.24
CA ASP A 290 8.08 -2.60 29.85
C ASP A 290 7.40 -2.80 31.22
N VAL A 291 7.22 -1.72 31.97
CA VAL A 291 6.46 -1.73 33.24
C VAL A 291 5.01 -2.17 33.01
N THR A 292 4.36 -1.62 31.99
CA THR A 292 2.99 -2.00 31.64
C THR A 292 2.93 -3.47 31.23
N LYS A 293 3.87 -3.95 30.42
CA LYS A 293 3.95 -5.37 30.03
C LYS A 293 4.11 -6.29 31.23
N ASP A 294 4.96 -5.92 32.19
CA ASP A 294 5.17 -6.68 33.42
C ASP A 294 3.91 -6.69 34.31
N MET A 295 3.18 -5.56 34.38
CA MET A 295 1.90 -5.51 35.09
C MET A 295 0.86 -6.42 34.43
N LEU A 296 0.75 -6.39 33.11
CA LEU A 296 -0.21 -7.22 32.36
C LEU A 296 0.12 -8.72 32.47
N ALA A 297 1.41 -9.08 32.48
CA ALA A 297 1.85 -10.46 32.65
C ALA A 297 1.52 -11.04 34.03
N ASN A 298 1.40 -10.18 35.05
CA ASN A 298 1.13 -10.56 36.44
C ASN A 298 -0.32 -10.30 36.89
N LEU A 299 -1.25 -10.10 35.96
CA LEU A 299 -2.67 -9.92 36.28
C LEU A 299 -3.24 -11.18 36.97
N GLN A 300 -3.87 -10.98 38.13
CA GLN A 300 -4.51 -12.05 38.90
C GLN A 300 -5.95 -12.32 38.45
N GLU A 301 -6.62 -11.31 37.91
CA GLU A 301 -8.00 -11.37 37.41
C GLU A 301 -8.06 -10.85 35.97
N PRO A 302 -9.02 -11.34 35.16
CA PRO A 302 -9.22 -10.84 33.80
C PRO A 302 -9.63 -9.36 33.82
N LEU A 303 -8.93 -8.55 33.03
CA LEU A 303 -9.14 -7.11 32.92
C LEU A 303 -9.92 -6.78 31.65
N LEU A 304 -11.11 -6.18 31.80
CA LEU A 304 -11.88 -5.62 30.69
C LEU A 304 -11.60 -4.11 30.59
N ILE A 305 -11.13 -3.65 29.44
CA ILE A 305 -10.91 -2.23 29.15
C ILE A 305 -11.91 -1.80 28.06
N ARG A 306 -12.86 -0.93 28.41
CA ARG A 306 -13.81 -0.34 27.46
C ARG A 306 -13.45 1.11 27.15
N GLY A 307 -13.21 1.42 25.88
CA GLY A 307 -13.02 2.77 25.37
C GLY A 307 -14.28 3.27 24.66
N TYR A 308 -14.96 4.25 25.23
CA TYR A 308 -16.10 4.92 24.59
C TYR A 308 -15.59 6.04 23.67
N ILE A 309 -15.62 5.83 22.36
CA ILE A 309 -15.09 6.75 21.36
C ILE A 309 -16.15 7.00 20.29
N SER A 310 -16.73 8.21 20.31
CA SER A 310 -17.78 8.64 19.37
C SER A 310 -17.22 8.96 17.98
N GLU A 311 -17.88 8.49 16.91
CA GLU A 311 -17.48 8.79 15.53
C GLU A 311 -17.73 10.26 15.12
N LYS A 312 -18.60 10.96 15.85
CA LYS A 312 -18.97 12.37 15.60
C LYS A 312 -18.28 13.38 16.53
N SER A 313 -17.21 12.96 17.22
CA SER A 313 -16.43 13.87 18.08
C SER A 313 -15.75 15.01 17.30
N HIS A 314 -15.28 16.03 18.02
CA HIS A 314 -14.62 17.21 17.44
C HIS A 314 -13.47 16.82 16.47
N PRO A 315 -13.33 17.48 15.29
CA PRO A 315 -12.34 17.09 14.26
C PRO A 315 -10.89 16.98 14.76
N LEU A 316 -10.51 17.78 15.76
CA LEU A 316 -9.18 17.71 16.39
C LEU A 316 -8.89 16.39 17.11
N LEU A 317 -9.92 15.61 17.46
CA LEU A 317 -9.79 14.31 18.14
C LEU A 317 -9.74 13.14 17.16
N ASN A 318 -10.09 13.34 15.88
CA ASN A 318 -10.06 12.29 14.86
C ASN A 318 -8.71 11.55 14.78
N PRO A 319 -7.55 12.23 14.86
CA PRO A 319 -6.25 11.54 14.82
C PRO A 319 -5.97 10.67 16.05
N LEU A 320 -6.59 10.96 17.21
CA LEU A 320 -6.37 10.22 18.46
C LEU A 320 -7.14 8.91 18.51
N ARG A 321 -8.27 8.80 17.79
CA ARG A 321 -9.10 7.58 17.78
C ARG A 321 -8.32 6.33 17.33
N PRO A 322 -7.68 6.31 16.15
CA PRO A 322 -6.90 5.14 15.73
C PRO A 322 -5.73 4.89 16.69
N GLN A 323 -5.16 5.92 17.30
CA GLN A 323 -4.09 5.75 18.29
C GLN A 323 -4.56 5.05 19.56
N ILE A 324 -5.69 5.46 20.14
CA ILE A 324 -6.25 4.82 21.32
C ILE A 324 -6.69 3.39 20.99
N ALA A 325 -7.33 3.17 19.84
CA ALA A 325 -7.73 1.85 19.41
C ALA A 325 -6.53 0.91 19.20
N ASP A 326 -5.46 1.40 18.55
CA ASP A 326 -4.23 0.64 18.34
C ASP A 326 -3.53 0.32 19.68
N LEU A 327 -3.54 1.25 20.63
CA LEU A 327 -2.97 1.06 21.96
C LEU A 327 -3.77 0.06 22.80
N LEU A 328 -5.10 0.18 22.83
CA LEU A 328 -5.98 -0.79 23.49
C LEU A 328 -5.79 -2.21 22.95
N ARG A 329 -5.57 -2.32 21.63
CA ARG A 329 -5.26 -3.60 21.01
C ARG A 329 -3.92 -4.17 21.46
N GLU A 330 -2.90 -3.33 21.69
CA GLU A 330 -1.63 -3.77 22.28
C GLU A 330 -1.81 -4.30 23.71
N TYR A 331 -2.69 -3.68 24.52
CA TYR A 331 -3.03 -4.18 25.85
C TYR A 331 -3.63 -5.59 25.79
N GLU A 332 -4.55 -5.83 24.85
CA GLU A 332 -5.16 -7.14 24.63
C GLU A 332 -4.12 -8.20 24.20
N ILE A 333 -3.25 -7.85 23.23
CA ILE A 333 -2.18 -8.75 22.74
C ILE A 333 -1.19 -9.09 23.87
N ALA A 334 -0.74 -8.08 24.64
CA ALA A 334 0.19 -8.25 25.74
C ALA A 334 -0.42 -9.04 26.91
N GLY A 335 -1.73 -8.89 27.13
CA GLY A 335 -2.48 -9.59 28.17
C GLY A 335 -2.68 -11.09 27.93
N ARG A 336 -2.34 -11.62 26.74
CA ARG A 336 -2.40 -13.06 26.39
C ARG A 336 -3.73 -13.74 26.77
N GLY A 337 -4.85 -13.04 26.60
CA GLY A 337 -6.20 -13.53 26.90
C GLY A 337 -6.73 -13.19 28.30
N ASN A 338 -5.91 -12.62 29.18
CA ASN A 338 -6.36 -12.06 30.47
C ASN A 338 -6.78 -10.59 30.37
N VAL A 339 -6.58 -9.96 29.22
CA VAL A 339 -7.07 -8.60 28.95
C VAL A 339 -7.99 -8.68 27.76
N THR A 340 -9.17 -8.05 27.87
CA THR A 340 -10.10 -7.85 26.77
C THR A 340 -10.27 -6.36 26.58
N ALA A 341 -10.05 -5.86 25.36
CA ALA A 341 -10.19 -4.45 25.06
C ALA A 341 -11.29 -4.22 24.01
N GLU A 342 -12.24 -3.35 24.33
CA GLU A 342 -13.39 -3.06 23.48
C GLU A 342 -13.44 -1.55 23.19
N VAL A 343 -13.55 -1.17 21.92
CA VAL A 343 -13.82 0.21 21.51
C VAL A 343 -15.27 0.29 21.06
N ILE A 344 -16.06 1.11 21.75
CA ILE A 344 -17.50 1.22 21.55
C ILE A 344 -17.82 2.65 21.11
N ASP A 345 -18.60 2.79 20.04
CA ASP A 345 -19.21 4.07 19.71
C ASP A 345 -20.56 4.18 20.44
N PRO A 346 -20.66 5.00 21.50
CA PRO A 346 -21.91 5.17 22.25
C PRO A 346 -23.04 5.76 21.39
N ILE A 347 -22.76 6.49 20.31
CA ILE A 347 -23.81 7.09 19.45
C ILE A 347 -24.44 6.04 18.53
N SER A 348 -23.78 4.90 18.32
CA SER A 348 -24.27 3.84 17.44
C SER A 348 -25.43 3.03 18.04
N ASP A 349 -25.57 3.01 19.37
CA ASP A 349 -26.57 2.23 20.10
C ASP A 349 -27.10 3.00 21.34
N PRO A 350 -28.41 3.30 21.41
CA PRO A 350 -29.02 4.03 22.54
C PRO A 350 -28.79 3.38 23.90
N ASP A 351 -28.65 2.04 23.96
CA ASP A 351 -28.44 1.32 25.21
C ASP A 351 -26.99 1.53 25.71
N LEU A 352 -26.02 1.60 24.79
CA LEU A 352 -24.61 1.88 25.10
C LEU A 352 -24.39 3.36 25.47
N GLU A 353 -25.15 4.27 24.88
CA GLU A 353 -25.19 5.68 25.27
C GLU A 353 -25.70 5.84 26.71
N ALA A 354 -26.78 5.15 27.06
CA ALA A 354 -27.33 5.17 28.40
C ALA A 354 -26.38 4.54 29.43
N GLU A 355 -25.71 3.43 29.10
CA GLU A 355 -24.69 2.82 29.96
C GLU A 355 -23.51 3.77 30.20
N ALA A 356 -22.98 4.38 29.14
CA ALA A 356 -21.86 5.33 29.21
C ALA A 356 -22.21 6.54 30.09
N ASN A 357 -23.40 7.09 29.92
CA ASN A 357 -23.86 8.27 30.65
C ASN A 357 -24.21 7.94 32.11
N GLN A 358 -25.01 6.90 32.36
CA GLN A 358 -25.53 6.61 33.69
C GLN A 358 -24.51 5.90 34.60
N THR A 359 -23.69 5.02 34.05
CA THR A 359 -22.75 4.21 34.85
C THR A 359 -21.40 4.90 35.01
N TYR A 360 -20.92 5.55 33.95
CA TYR A 360 -19.57 6.09 33.90
C TYR A 360 -19.52 7.61 33.76
N ASN A 361 -20.68 8.30 33.68
CA ASN A 361 -20.80 9.75 33.55
C ASN A 361 -20.05 10.31 32.32
N ILE A 362 -20.01 9.53 31.24
CA ILE A 362 -19.42 9.89 29.95
C ILE A 362 -20.53 10.45 29.07
N ASN A 363 -20.45 11.75 28.73
CA ASN A 363 -21.35 12.38 27.76
C ASN A 363 -20.71 12.34 26.37
N PRO A 364 -21.24 11.53 25.44
CA PRO A 364 -20.63 11.28 24.13
C PRO A 364 -20.75 12.43 23.12
#